data_AF-A0A0J6BLS9-F1
#
_entry.id   AF-A0A0J6BLS9-F1
#
_cell.length_a   1.000
_cell.length_b   1.000
_cell.length_c   1.000
_cell.angle_alpha   90.00
_cell.angle_beta   90.00
_cell.angle_gamma   90.00
#
_symmetry.space_group_name_H-M   'P 1'
#
loop_
_entity.id
_entity.type
_entity.pdbx_description
1 polymer ?
#
loop_
_entity_poly.entity_id
_entity_poly.type
_entity_poly.pdbx_seq_one_letter_code
_entity_poly.pdbx_strand_id
1 'polypeptide(L)'
;MDRPGLAAADWLSLEAAPMRTAVGADPWALGLALVALAGAARAEPGIRAEYRCGEGPDAERVTVFFFNQTPSAAVLLTGRQATRLAITHTASGARYGDAEQSFWVKGDRALWERGQAPALRCEQVAS
;
A
#
# COMPACT_ATOMS: atom_id res chain seq x y z
N MET A 1 -53.51 -29.42 12.87
CA MET A 1 -52.42 -30.37 13.13
C MET A 1 -51.16 -29.78 12.52
N ASP A 2 -50.08 -29.48 13.22
CA ASP A 2 -49.81 -29.34 14.65
C ASP A 2 -48.43 -28.69 14.73
N ARG A 3 -48.21 -27.77 15.67
CA ARG A 3 -46.86 -27.29 15.99
C ARG A 3 -46.25 -28.26 17.01
N PRO A 4 -44.96 -28.54 16.89
CA PRO A 4 -44.08 -28.51 18.06
C PRO A 4 -42.85 -27.62 17.75
N GLY A 5 -42.35 -26.73 18.60
CA GLY A 5 -42.33 -26.74 20.06
C GLY A 5 -41.04 -27.42 20.53
N LEU A 6 -40.22 -26.69 21.32
CA LEU A 6 -38.93 -27.02 21.97
C LEU A 6 -37.74 -26.23 21.38
N ALA A 7 -36.86 -25.57 22.14
CA ALA A 7 -36.74 -25.44 23.59
C ALA A 7 -35.97 -24.14 23.90
N ALA A 8 -36.40 -23.50 24.99
CA ALA A 8 -35.71 -22.42 25.66
C ALA A 8 -34.39 -22.91 26.25
N ALA A 9 -33.31 -22.16 26.05
CA ALA A 9 -32.11 -22.27 26.86
C ALA A 9 -32.12 -21.10 27.85
N ASP A 10 -32.56 -21.46 29.05
CA ASP A 10 -32.52 -20.70 30.30
C ASP A 10 -31.05 -20.56 30.73
N TRP A 11 -30.51 -19.34 30.70
CA TRP A 11 -29.22 -19.02 31.30
C TRP A 11 -29.45 -17.92 32.33
N LEU A 12 -29.78 -18.37 33.54
CA LEU A 12 -29.31 -17.85 34.82
C LEU A 12 -28.76 -16.42 34.82
N SER A 13 -29.65 -15.53 35.27
CA SER A 13 -29.39 -14.41 36.16
C SER A 13 -28.03 -14.46 36.86
N LEU A 14 -27.10 -13.59 36.46
CA LEU A 14 -26.08 -13.08 37.38
C LEU A 14 -26.56 -11.72 37.89
N GLU A 15 -26.75 -11.69 39.19
CA GLU A 15 -27.21 -10.57 39.99
C GLU A 15 -26.28 -9.36 39.84
N ALA A 16 -26.92 -8.19 39.69
CA ALA A 16 -26.28 -6.89 39.79
C ALA A 16 -25.79 -6.65 41.22
N ALA A 17 -24.51 -6.31 41.36
CA ALA A 17 -23.99 -5.65 42.55
C ALA A 17 -23.68 -4.17 42.22
N PRO A 18 -24.21 -3.20 43.00
CA PRO A 18 -24.03 -1.78 42.72
C PRO A 18 -22.64 -1.33 43.19
N MET A 19 -21.76 -1.00 42.25
CA MET A 19 -20.56 -0.22 42.58
C MET A 19 -20.96 1.24 42.78
N ARG A 20 -20.92 1.62 44.05
CA ARG A 20 -21.11 2.98 44.56
C ARG A 20 -20.20 3.95 43.81
N THR A 21 -20.84 4.90 43.16
CA THR A 21 -20.30 6.20 42.78
C THR A 21 -19.82 6.95 44.02
N ALA A 22 -18.66 7.60 43.93
CA ALA A 22 -18.50 9.01 44.30
C ALA A 22 -17.07 9.49 44.07
N VAL A 23 -17.00 10.79 43.73
CA VAL A 23 -15.82 11.67 43.71
C VAL A 23 -14.92 11.42 42.50
N GLY A 24 -14.84 12.30 41.50
CA GLY A 24 -15.01 13.74 41.50
C GLY A 24 -13.80 14.29 40.76
N ALA A 25 -13.94 14.52 39.45
CA ALA A 25 -12.91 15.17 38.63
C ALA A 25 -13.62 15.98 37.56
N ASP A 26 -13.27 17.26 37.51
CA ASP A 26 -13.93 18.36 36.81
C ASP A 26 -14.36 18.10 35.35
N PRO A 27 -15.56 18.56 34.94
CA PRO A 27 -16.01 18.48 33.54
C PRO A 27 -15.21 19.38 32.57
N TRP A 28 -14.23 20.15 33.08
CA TRP A 28 -13.35 21.00 32.28
C TRP A 28 -12.02 20.32 31.91
N ALA A 29 -11.73 19.13 32.42
CA ALA A 29 -10.45 18.43 32.20
C ALA A 29 -10.49 17.32 31.12
N LEU A 30 -11.51 17.33 30.24
CA LEU A 30 -11.68 16.36 29.14
C LEU A 30 -11.54 17.00 27.75
N GLY A 31 -10.87 18.15 27.64
CA GLY A 31 -10.42 18.70 26.37
C GLY A 31 -8.91 18.50 26.24
N LEU A 32 -8.43 17.94 25.13
CA LEU A 32 -7.01 17.80 24.74
C LEU A 32 -6.24 16.56 25.25
N ALA A 33 -6.74 15.36 24.95
CA ALA A 33 -5.87 14.20 24.81
C ALA A 33 -6.07 13.48 23.46
N LEU A 34 -6.20 14.26 22.38
CA LEU A 34 -5.94 13.79 21.01
C LEU A 34 -4.51 14.23 20.64
N VAL A 35 -3.52 13.68 21.35
CA VAL A 35 -2.12 13.83 20.92
C VAL A 35 -1.99 13.01 19.65
N ALA A 36 -1.99 13.74 18.53
CA ALA A 36 -1.79 13.21 17.20
C ALA A 36 -0.57 12.29 17.18
N LEU A 37 -0.79 11.00 16.92
CA LEU A 37 0.21 10.10 16.36
C LEU A 37 0.52 10.55 14.92
N ALA A 38 0.99 11.78 14.76
CA ALA A 38 1.64 12.24 13.55
C ALA A 38 3.04 11.66 13.58
N GLY A 39 3.16 10.36 13.31
CA GLY A 39 4.43 9.79 12.90
C GLY A 39 4.92 10.63 11.72
N ALA A 40 6.04 11.31 11.88
CA ALA A 40 6.62 12.11 10.81
C ALA A 40 7.01 11.16 9.69
N ALA A 41 6.13 10.98 8.71
CA ALA A 41 6.45 10.31 7.47
C ALA A 41 7.55 11.13 6.80
N ARG A 42 8.79 10.69 6.96
CA ARG A 42 9.92 11.27 6.24
C ARG A 42 9.81 10.80 4.81
N ALA A 43 9.57 11.74 3.90
CA ALA A 43 9.65 11.47 2.48
C ALA A 43 11.06 10.96 2.15
N GLU A 44 11.15 9.73 1.65
CA GLU A 44 12.40 9.22 1.11
C GLU A 44 12.73 10.03 -0.17
N PRO A 45 13.96 10.57 -0.31
CA PRO A 45 14.36 11.20 -1.56
C PRO A 45 14.32 10.15 -2.69
N GLY A 46 13.57 10.46 -3.74
CA GLY A 46 13.41 9.61 -4.91
C GLY A 46 13.50 10.41 -6.20
N ILE A 47 14.04 9.79 -7.24
CA ILE A 47 14.09 10.36 -8.60
C ILE A 47 12.82 9.94 -9.32
N ARG A 48 12.06 10.91 -9.82
CA ARG A 48 10.84 10.66 -10.60
C ARG A 48 11.20 10.56 -12.08
N ALA A 49 10.62 9.57 -12.76
CA ALA A 49 10.62 9.46 -14.22
C ALA A 49 9.22 9.03 -14.69
N GLU A 50 8.81 9.51 -15.86
CA GLU A 50 7.58 9.07 -16.51
C GLU A 50 7.95 8.21 -17.71
N TYR A 51 7.23 7.10 -17.90
CA TYR A 51 7.40 6.18 -19.02
C TYR A 51 6.09 6.00 -19.76
N ARG A 52 6.18 5.81 -21.07
CA ARG A 52 5.10 5.31 -21.92
C ARG A 52 5.43 3.88 -22.33
N CYS A 53 4.61 2.92 -21.90
CA CYS A 53 4.82 1.48 -22.04
C CYS A 53 3.82 0.87 -23.02
N GLY A 54 4.31 0.17 -24.03
CA GLY A 54 3.51 -0.34 -25.14
C GLY A 54 3.58 0.56 -26.38
N GLU A 55 2.77 0.22 -27.38
CA GLU A 55 2.76 0.90 -28.68
C GLU A 55 1.40 1.53 -28.96
N GLY A 56 1.39 2.58 -29.79
CA GLY A 56 0.16 3.22 -30.25
C GLY A 56 -0.55 4.09 -29.19
N PRO A 57 -1.82 4.44 -29.42
CA PRO A 57 -2.60 5.32 -28.56
C PRO A 57 -2.94 4.68 -27.19
N ASP A 58 -2.91 3.35 -27.12
CA ASP A 58 -3.24 2.58 -25.91
C ASP A 58 -2.02 2.35 -25.00
N ALA A 59 -0.88 2.97 -25.32
CA ALA A 59 0.33 2.84 -24.52
C ALA A 59 0.11 3.39 -23.09
N GLU A 60 0.39 2.55 -22.10
CA GLU A 60 0.18 2.81 -20.69
C GLU A 60 1.20 3.83 -20.17
N ARG A 61 0.73 4.85 -19.44
CA ARG A 61 1.64 5.78 -18.74
C ARG A 61 1.96 5.25 -17.35
N VAL A 62 3.25 5.18 -17.04
CA VAL A 62 3.76 4.72 -15.75
C VAL A 62 4.64 5.82 -15.16
N THR A 63 4.35 6.25 -13.93
CA THR A 63 5.29 7.09 -13.18
C THR A 63 6.14 6.18 -12.30
N VAL A 64 7.46 6.31 -12.37
CA VAL A 64 8.39 5.51 -11.57
C VAL A 64 9.17 6.43 -10.64
N PHE A 65 9.22 6.07 -9.36
CA PHE A 65 10.10 6.70 -8.38
C PHE A 65 11.24 5.75 -8.03
N PHE A 66 12.47 6.16 -8.31
CA PHE A 66 13.68 5.40 -7.97
C PHE A 66 14.24 5.89 -6.64
N PHE A 67 14.38 4.97 -5.69
CA PHE A 67 14.96 5.20 -4.39
C PHE A 67 16.34 4.53 -4.35
N ASN A 68 17.39 5.34 -4.25
CA ASN A 68 18.79 4.87 -4.29
C ASN A 68 19.37 4.58 -2.90
N GLN A 69 18.53 4.55 -1.86
CA GLN A 69 18.94 4.11 -0.52
C GLN A 69 19.14 2.59 -0.51
N THR A 70 19.90 2.04 0.44
CA THR A 70 20.09 0.58 0.54
C THR A 70 18.98 -0.04 1.39
N PRO A 71 18.18 -1.00 0.87
CA PRO A 71 18.23 -1.56 -0.48
C PRO A 71 17.53 -0.67 -1.53
N SER A 72 18.09 -0.60 -2.74
CA SER A 72 17.51 0.24 -3.80
C SER A 72 16.16 -0.32 -4.23
N ALA A 73 15.23 0.57 -4.56
CA ALA A 73 13.88 0.19 -4.95
C ALA A 73 13.32 1.11 -6.03
N ALA A 74 12.34 0.61 -6.78
CA ALA A 74 11.51 1.40 -7.67
C ALA A 74 10.05 1.29 -7.21
N VAL A 75 9.32 2.40 -7.20
CA VAL A 75 7.86 2.39 -7.02
C VAL A 75 7.22 2.76 -8.35
N LEU A 76 6.48 1.82 -8.94
CA LEU A 76 5.71 2.01 -10.16
C LEU A 76 4.30 2.46 -9.78
N LEU A 77 3.87 3.59 -10.32
CA LEU A 77 2.51 4.09 -10.22
C LEU A 77 1.77 3.89 -11.54
N THR A 78 0.73 3.06 -11.49
CA THR A 78 -0.09 2.66 -12.65
C THR A 78 -1.56 2.90 -12.31
N GLY A 79 -2.13 3.96 -12.87
CA GLY A 79 -3.48 4.42 -12.49
C GLY A 79 -3.58 4.72 -10.99
N ARG A 80 -4.26 3.85 -10.23
CA ARG A 80 -4.44 3.97 -8.77
C ARG A 80 -3.58 2.99 -7.95
N GLN A 81 -2.75 2.20 -8.60
CA GLN A 81 -1.91 1.20 -7.94
C GLN A 81 -0.48 1.73 -7.81
N ALA A 82 0.14 1.40 -6.67
CA ALA A 82 1.54 1.67 -6.40
C ALA A 82 2.22 0.35 -6.04
N THR A 83 3.22 -0.05 -6.81
CA THR A 83 3.96 -1.30 -6.58
C THR A 83 5.43 -0.99 -6.34
N ARG A 84 5.93 -1.39 -5.16
CA ARG A 84 7.34 -1.26 -4.80
C ARG A 84 8.09 -2.53 -5.20
N LEU A 85 9.11 -2.38 -6.02
CA LEU A 85 9.97 -3.45 -6.52
C LEU A 85 11.39 -3.27 -5.98
N ALA A 86 11.95 -4.35 -5.46
CA ALA A 86 13.34 -4.37 -4.99
C ALA A 86 14.31 -4.48 -6.18
N ILE A 87 15.50 -3.91 -6.04
CA ILE A 87 16.55 -4.11 -7.04
C ILE A 87 17.01 -5.57 -7.07
N THR A 88 17.19 -6.11 -8.28
CA THR A 88 17.73 -7.44 -8.54
C THR A 88 19.05 -7.30 -9.29
N HIS A 89 20.06 -8.08 -8.90
CA HIS A 89 21.36 -8.06 -9.56
C HIS A 89 21.26 -8.51 -11.02
N THR A 90 21.78 -7.67 -11.93
CA THR A 90 21.86 -7.95 -13.37
C THR A 90 23.19 -7.52 -13.95
N ALA A 91 23.63 -8.16 -15.05
CA ALA A 91 24.90 -7.85 -15.71
C ALA A 91 24.95 -6.46 -16.35
N SER A 92 23.80 -5.90 -16.76
CA SER A 92 23.71 -4.53 -17.28
C SER A 92 22.35 -3.91 -17.02
N GLY A 93 22.32 -2.58 -16.85
CA GLY A 93 21.09 -1.86 -16.48
C GLY A 93 20.70 -2.09 -15.02
N ALA A 94 19.54 -1.55 -14.65
CA ALA A 94 18.95 -1.72 -13.33
C ALA A 94 17.62 -2.47 -13.46
N ARG A 95 17.56 -3.71 -12.94
CA ARG A 95 16.32 -4.49 -12.90
C ARG A 95 15.73 -4.40 -11.50
N TYR A 96 14.46 -4.06 -11.44
CA TYR A 96 13.67 -4.09 -10.22
C TYR A 96 12.59 -5.15 -10.39
N GLY A 97 12.29 -5.95 -9.38
CA GLY A 97 11.24 -6.94 -9.53
C GLY A 97 10.98 -7.77 -8.28
N ASP A 98 9.98 -8.62 -8.43
CA ASP A 98 9.58 -9.67 -7.51
C ASP A 98 9.20 -10.93 -8.31
N ALA A 99 8.41 -11.83 -7.71
CA ALA A 99 7.95 -13.05 -8.38
C ALA A 99 6.88 -12.81 -9.46
N GLU A 100 6.19 -11.67 -9.42
CA GLU A 100 5.04 -11.38 -10.27
C GLU A 100 5.39 -10.43 -11.43
N GLN A 101 6.34 -9.51 -11.23
CA GLN A 101 6.71 -8.56 -12.26
C GLN A 101 8.17 -8.13 -12.19
N SER A 102 8.67 -7.65 -13.33
CA SER A 102 9.99 -7.02 -13.39
C SER A 102 10.01 -5.80 -14.29
N PHE A 103 10.73 -4.76 -13.85
CA PHE A 103 10.95 -3.51 -14.55
C PHE A 103 12.45 -3.32 -14.77
N TRP A 104 12.92 -3.53 -16.00
CA TRP A 104 14.34 -3.49 -16.33
C TRP A 104 14.68 -2.24 -17.13
N VAL A 105 15.43 -1.33 -16.51
CA VAL A 105 15.79 -0.02 -17.05
C VAL A 105 17.20 -0.03 -17.63
N LYS A 106 17.34 0.56 -18.82
CA LYS A 106 18.62 0.81 -19.49
C LYS A 106 18.60 2.15 -20.21
N GLY A 107 19.14 3.18 -19.55
CA GLY A 107 19.09 4.56 -20.05
C GLY A 107 17.66 5.10 -19.99
N ASP A 108 17.18 5.60 -21.13
CA ASP A 108 15.83 6.14 -21.34
C ASP A 108 14.78 5.07 -21.67
N ARG A 109 15.18 3.80 -21.80
CA ARG A 109 14.28 2.69 -22.13
C ARG A 109 14.12 1.75 -20.94
N ALA A 110 12.96 1.11 -20.87
CA ALA A 110 12.72 0.01 -19.96
C ALA A 110 11.96 -1.14 -20.63
N LEU A 111 12.06 -2.32 -20.05
CA LEU A 111 11.22 -3.48 -20.37
C LEU A 111 10.42 -3.85 -19.12
N TRP A 112 9.10 -3.94 -19.26
CA TRP A 112 8.20 -4.25 -18.14
C TRP A 112 7.47 -5.56 -18.39
N GLU A 113 7.74 -6.55 -17.55
CA GLU A 113 7.14 -7.88 -17.56
C GLU A 113 6.15 -8.01 -16.41
N ARG A 114 4.96 -8.56 -16.66
CA ARG A 114 3.92 -8.79 -15.64
C ARG A 114 3.26 -10.15 -15.80
N GLY A 115 3.51 -11.06 -14.87
CA GLY A 115 2.98 -12.42 -14.90
C GLY A 115 3.27 -13.10 -16.23
N GLN A 116 2.21 -13.52 -16.91
CA GLN A 116 2.28 -14.16 -18.23
C GLN A 116 1.97 -13.21 -19.40
N ALA A 117 1.75 -11.91 -19.14
CA ALA A 117 1.50 -10.95 -20.20
C ALA A 117 2.76 -10.70 -21.04
N PRO A 118 2.62 -10.38 -22.34
CA PRO A 118 3.76 -9.95 -23.15
C PRO A 118 4.50 -8.77 -22.52
N ALA A 119 5.84 -8.81 -22.58
CA ALA A 119 6.66 -7.73 -22.05
C ALA A 119 6.41 -6.43 -22.80
N LEU A 120 6.18 -5.34 -22.07
CA LEU A 120 5.98 -4.01 -22.63
C LEU A 120 7.31 -3.29 -22.77
N ARG A 121 7.56 -2.73 -23.96
CA ARG A 121 8.66 -1.78 -24.17
C ARG A 121 8.21 -0.43 -23.65
N CYS A 122 9.05 0.19 -22.84
CA CYS A 122 8.79 1.48 -22.24
C CYS A 122 9.86 2.48 -22.69
N GLU A 123 9.43 3.70 -22.96
CA GLU A 123 10.31 4.83 -23.25
C GLU A 123 10.02 5.96 -22.27
N GLN A 124 11.08 6.53 -21.69
CA GLN A 124 10.98 7.66 -20.80
C GLN A 124 10.47 8.86 -21.59
N VAL A 125 9.41 9.49 -21.09
CA VAL A 125 8.92 10.75 -21.64
C VAL A 125 9.61 11.90 -20.89
N ALA A 126 10.02 12.92 -21.64
CA ALA A 126 10.68 14.09 -21.06
C ALA A 126 9.82 14.65 -19.91
N SER A 127 10.47 14.86 -18.76
CA SER A 127 9.86 15.31 -17.51
C SER A 127 9.81 16.84 -17.44
#